data_AF-A0A268TNJ7-F1
#
_entry.id   AF-A0A268TNJ7-F1
#
_cell.length_a   1.000
_cell.length_b   1.000
_cell.length_c   1.000
_cell.angle_alpha   90.00
_cell.angle_beta   90.00
_cell.angle_gamma   90.00
#
_symmetry.space_group_name_H-M   'P 1'
#
loop_
_entity.id
_entity.type
_entity.pdbx_description
1 polymer ?
#
loop_
_entity_poly.entity_id
_entity_poly.type
_entity_poly.pdbx_seq_one_letter_code
_entity_poly.pdbx_strand_id
1 'polypeptide(L)'
;MAAVQTDEVSFSLNFYSQVFDNGLDDVIIARSTDGYTKNIIFEHKQNVTSYGKGKALSQAIIYLARFNRDGVPIPAKICLVSQDENKCFIYDSIDYIDMINDIERYANLKASDGILDFKANEPKEIIEFNLSNEKGKKEIKEFVREKRNSVKIEINEHNVYGWSQFYYENATKSKQKPEKKAFFNELKNPKGTLRDYINAWQGQELDFKYIMDMLNDPLTQKKLGAFYTPSHYAKLGAELVKEAINRAMGGGRYKIMLSSIAVLEVVI
;
A
#
# COMPACT_ATOMS: atom_id res chain seq x y z
N MET A 1 9.62 -25.28 -34.66
CA MET A 1 9.55 -25.61 -33.23
C MET A 1 8.33 -24.92 -32.66
N ALA A 2 7.38 -25.66 -32.10
CA ALA A 2 6.28 -25.04 -31.36
C ALA A 2 6.89 -24.31 -30.17
N ALA A 3 6.73 -22.98 -30.11
CA ALA A 3 7.09 -22.23 -28.92
C ALA A 3 6.26 -22.81 -27.77
N VAL A 4 6.93 -23.42 -26.79
CA VAL A 4 6.26 -23.78 -25.54
C VAL A 4 5.79 -22.46 -24.95
N GLN A 5 4.48 -22.25 -24.95
CA GLN A 5 3.87 -21.06 -24.38
C GLN A 5 4.08 -21.17 -22.87
N THR A 6 5.15 -20.56 -22.37
CA THR A 6 5.41 -20.47 -20.93
C THR A 6 4.30 -19.64 -20.32
N ASP A 7 3.68 -20.13 -19.25
CA ASP A 7 2.69 -19.37 -18.50
C ASP A 7 3.32 -18.11 -17.89
N GLU A 8 2.45 -17.16 -17.51
CA GLU A 8 2.87 -15.84 -17.07
C GLU A 8 3.84 -15.90 -15.88
N VAL A 9 3.61 -16.81 -14.94
CA VAL A 9 4.42 -16.96 -13.71
C VAL A 9 5.80 -17.50 -14.05
N SER A 10 5.87 -18.57 -14.85
CA SER A 10 7.14 -19.15 -15.29
C SER A 10 7.99 -18.14 -16.05
N PHE A 11 7.36 -17.33 -16.91
CA PHE A 11 8.07 -16.27 -17.62
C PHE A 11 8.57 -15.18 -16.66
N SER A 12 7.76 -14.72 -15.70
CA SER A 12 8.18 -13.68 -14.75
C SER A 12 9.41 -14.09 -13.94
N LEU A 13 9.43 -15.34 -13.44
CA LEU A 13 10.58 -15.87 -12.71
C LEU A 13 11.84 -15.95 -13.59
N ASN A 14 11.67 -16.38 -14.85
CA ASN A 14 12.77 -16.44 -15.82
C ASN A 14 13.25 -15.04 -16.24
N PHE A 15 12.35 -14.06 -16.34
CA PHE A 15 12.70 -12.67 -16.60
C PHE A 15 13.59 -12.14 -15.47
N TYR A 16 13.18 -12.31 -14.21
CA TYR A 16 13.96 -11.84 -13.08
C TYR A 16 15.33 -12.51 -12.96
N SER A 17 15.41 -13.83 -13.12
CA SER A 17 16.67 -14.57 -13.05
C SER A 17 17.68 -14.14 -14.13
N GLN A 18 17.21 -13.60 -15.25
CA GLN A 18 18.06 -13.17 -16.35
C GLN A 18 18.38 -11.68 -16.37
N VAL A 19 17.54 -10.85 -15.75
CA VAL A 19 17.65 -9.38 -15.77
C VAL A 19 18.31 -8.83 -14.52
N PHE A 20 18.18 -9.50 -13.37
CA PHE A 20 18.82 -9.09 -12.12
C PHE A 20 20.14 -9.84 -11.88
N ASP A 21 21.08 -9.20 -11.17
CA ASP A 21 22.43 -9.74 -10.96
C ASP A 21 22.42 -10.91 -9.97
N ASN A 22 21.63 -10.81 -8.90
CA ASN A 22 21.40 -11.91 -7.97
C ASN A 22 20.10 -12.67 -8.29
N GLY A 23 19.58 -12.48 -9.51
CA GLY A 23 18.34 -13.10 -9.96
C GLY A 23 17.14 -12.79 -9.06
N LEU A 24 16.49 -13.83 -8.54
CA LEU A 24 15.27 -13.68 -7.72
C LEU A 24 15.52 -13.02 -6.37
N ASP A 25 16.75 -13.05 -5.83
CA ASP A 25 17.05 -12.48 -4.51
C ASP A 25 16.95 -10.94 -4.50
N ASP A 26 17.04 -10.31 -5.67
CA ASP A 26 16.90 -8.86 -5.83
C ASP A 26 15.41 -8.42 -5.90
N VAL A 27 14.47 -9.36 -6.06
CA VAL A 27 13.05 -9.08 -6.32
C VAL A 27 12.15 -9.67 -5.22
N ILE A 28 11.31 -8.83 -4.64
CA ILE A 28 10.32 -9.25 -3.66
C ILE A 28 9.03 -9.65 -4.39
N ILE A 29 8.66 -10.92 -4.29
CA ILE A 29 7.38 -11.45 -4.79
C ILE A 29 6.45 -11.65 -3.59
N ALA A 30 5.67 -10.62 -3.29
CA ALA A 30 4.75 -10.60 -2.15
C ALA A 30 3.56 -9.69 -2.44
N ARG A 31 2.60 -9.65 -1.50
CA ARG A 31 1.47 -8.69 -1.54
C ARG A 31 0.61 -8.82 -2.81
N SER A 32 0.58 -10.03 -3.39
CA SER A 32 -0.11 -10.34 -4.63
C SER A 32 0.37 -9.54 -5.85
N THR A 33 1.57 -8.98 -5.80
CA THR A 33 2.23 -8.35 -6.95
C THR A 33 3.03 -9.39 -7.75
N ASP A 34 3.32 -9.10 -9.02
CA ASP A 34 4.15 -9.99 -9.84
C ASP A 34 5.64 -9.89 -9.46
N GLY A 35 6.02 -8.78 -8.84
CA GLY A 35 7.33 -8.57 -8.25
C GLY A 35 7.62 -7.08 -8.06
N TYR A 36 8.42 -6.74 -7.05
CA TYR A 36 8.90 -5.37 -6.88
C TYR A 36 10.27 -5.32 -6.22
N THR A 37 10.99 -4.24 -6.48
CA THR A 37 12.22 -3.86 -5.82
C THR A 37 11.98 -2.55 -5.05
N LYS A 38 13.01 -1.98 -4.43
CA LYS A 38 12.92 -0.62 -3.87
C LYS A 38 12.58 0.44 -4.94
N ASN A 39 12.94 0.20 -6.19
CA ASN A 39 12.93 1.22 -7.24
C ASN A 39 11.84 0.99 -8.31
N ILE A 40 11.41 -0.26 -8.50
CA ILE A 40 10.49 -0.65 -9.56
C ILE A 40 9.41 -1.59 -9.01
N ILE A 41 8.15 -1.38 -9.39
CA ILE A 41 7.10 -2.42 -9.33
C ILE A 41 6.87 -2.98 -10.73
N PHE A 42 6.71 -4.30 -10.83
CA PHE A 42 6.47 -5.01 -12.08
C PHE A 42 5.03 -5.51 -12.13
N GLU A 43 4.42 -5.37 -13.30
CA GLU A 43 3.15 -6.00 -13.67
C GLU A 43 3.38 -6.75 -14.97
N HIS A 44 3.33 -8.08 -14.92
CA HIS A 44 3.54 -8.93 -16.07
C HIS A 44 2.20 -9.20 -16.75
N LYS A 45 2.20 -9.22 -18.07
CA LYS A 45 1.07 -9.66 -18.89
C LYS A 45 1.60 -10.44 -20.08
N GLN A 46 0.93 -11.52 -20.45
CA GLN A 46 1.20 -12.24 -21.71
C GLN A 46 1.38 -11.26 -22.89
N ASN A 47 0.44 -10.31 -23.05
CA ASN A 47 0.53 -9.24 -24.04
C ASN A 47 -0.13 -7.96 -23.48
N VAL A 48 0.67 -6.95 -23.14
CA VAL A 48 0.18 -5.70 -22.52
C VAL A 48 -0.69 -4.90 -23.48
N THR A 49 -0.34 -4.83 -24.77
CA THR A 49 -1.14 -4.07 -25.75
C THR A 49 -2.54 -4.64 -25.91
N SER A 50 -2.66 -5.96 -26.05
CA SER A 50 -3.94 -6.66 -26.18
C SER A 50 -4.75 -6.69 -24.88
N TYR A 51 -4.08 -6.82 -23.73
CA TYR A 51 -4.72 -6.76 -22.41
C TYR A 51 -5.30 -5.37 -22.10
N GLY A 52 -4.67 -4.33 -22.66
CA GLY A 52 -4.97 -2.93 -22.41
C GLY A 52 -4.00 -2.33 -21.41
N LYS A 53 -3.12 -1.44 -21.89
CA LYS A 53 -2.14 -0.69 -21.08
C LYS A 53 -2.78 0.00 -19.87
N GLY A 54 -3.94 0.64 -20.07
CA GLY A 54 -4.71 1.29 -19.00
C GLY A 54 -5.09 0.31 -17.89
N LYS A 55 -5.61 -0.86 -18.26
CA LYS A 55 -5.99 -1.88 -17.29
C LYS A 55 -4.78 -2.34 -16.49
N ALA A 56 -3.72 -2.82 -17.15
CA ALA A 56 -2.49 -3.28 -16.48
C ALA A 56 -1.86 -2.21 -15.57
N LEU A 57 -1.75 -0.97 -16.06
CA LEU A 57 -1.21 0.14 -15.28
C LEU A 57 -2.06 0.44 -14.04
N SER A 58 -3.39 0.39 -14.17
CA SER A 58 -4.29 0.63 -13.04
C SER A 58 -4.17 -0.43 -11.95
N GLN A 59 -3.81 -1.68 -12.29
CA GLN A 59 -3.56 -2.74 -11.29
C GLN A 59 -2.32 -2.40 -10.47
N ALA A 60 -1.23 -2.00 -11.14
CA ALA A 60 -0.01 -1.54 -10.49
C ALA A 60 -0.28 -0.34 -9.57
N ILE A 61 -1.08 0.64 -10.01
CA ILE A 61 -1.45 1.80 -9.19
C ILE A 61 -2.24 1.38 -7.93
N ILE A 62 -3.16 0.42 -8.04
CA ILE A 62 -3.87 -0.13 -6.88
C ILE A 62 -2.88 -0.76 -5.88
N TYR A 63 -1.87 -1.50 -6.37
CA TYR A 63 -0.82 -2.04 -5.50
C TYR A 63 0.00 -0.94 -4.82
N LEU A 64 0.34 0.14 -5.53
CA LEU A 64 1.05 1.27 -4.95
C LEU A 64 0.23 2.02 -3.90
N ALA A 65 -1.08 2.17 -4.09
CA ALA A 65 -1.97 2.72 -3.06
C ALA A 65 -1.99 1.85 -1.79
N ARG A 66 -1.96 0.52 -1.94
CA ARG A 66 -1.82 -0.42 -0.81
C ARG A 66 -0.45 -0.33 -0.16
N PHE A 67 0.63 -0.16 -0.94
CA PHE A 67 1.97 0.05 -0.40
C PHE A 67 1.98 1.30 0.48
N ASN A 68 1.39 2.41 0.02
CA ASN A 68 1.27 3.64 0.79
C ASN A 68 0.53 3.39 2.11
N ARG A 69 -0.66 2.78 2.05
CA ARG A 69 -1.47 2.42 3.23
C ARG A 69 -0.67 1.61 4.25
N ASP A 70 0.11 0.64 3.77
CA ASP A 70 0.81 -0.35 4.59
C ASP A 70 2.22 0.09 5.00
N GLY A 71 2.65 1.32 4.68
CA GLY A 71 3.98 1.84 5.04
C GLY A 71 5.13 1.22 4.23
N VAL A 72 4.85 0.75 3.01
CA VAL A 72 5.86 0.24 2.09
C VAL A 72 6.34 1.38 1.17
N PRO A 73 7.66 1.59 1.02
CA PRO A 73 8.18 2.59 0.10
C PRO A 73 7.62 2.46 -1.32
N ILE A 74 7.19 3.58 -1.89
CA ILE A 74 6.65 3.63 -3.25
C ILE A 74 7.82 3.60 -4.25
N PRO A 75 7.94 2.56 -5.08
CA PRO A 75 8.97 2.51 -6.12
C PRO A 75 8.82 3.66 -7.12
N ALA A 76 9.93 4.14 -7.66
CA ALA A 76 9.96 5.27 -8.59
C ALA A 76 9.28 4.97 -9.93
N LYS A 77 9.35 3.71 -10.37
CA LYS A 77 8.92 3.28 -11.70
C LYS A 77 7.89 2.16 -11.60
N ILE A 78 6.96 2.16 -12.54
CA ILE A 78 6.06 1.04 -12.84
C ILE A 78 6.49 0.45 -14.17
N CYS A 79 6.71 -0.86 -14.20
CA CYS A 79 7.14 -1.60 -15.38
C CYS A 79 6.05 -2.59 -15.79
N LEU A 80 5.40 -2.33 -16.93
CA LEU A 80 4.50 -3.31 -17.53
C LEU A 80 5.30 -4.20 -18.47
N VAL A 81 5.53 -5.45 -18.08
CA VAL A 81 6.33 -6.40 -18.85
C VAL A 81 5.41 -7.22 -19.74
N SER A 82 5.57 -7.06 -21.05
CA SER A 82 4.84 -7.80 -22.07
C SER A 82 5.67 -8.95 -22.62
N GLN A 83 5.17 -10.18 -22.46
CA GLN A 83 5.92 -11.40 -22.80
C GLN A 83 6.00 -11.60 -24.30
N ASP A 84 4.85 -11.60 -24.97
CA ASP A 84 4.76 -11.84 -26.41
C ASP A 84 5.41 -10.70 -27.22
N GLU A 85 5.33 -9.48 -26.71
CA GLU A 85 5.90 -8.30 -27.37
C GLU A 85 7.39 -8.14 -27.07
N ASN A 86 7.93 -8.84 -26.06
CA ASN A 86 9.25 -8.64 -25.48
C ASN A 86 9.56 -7.15 -25.21
N LYS A 87 8.59 -6.47 -24.60
CA LYS A 87 8.63 -5.03 -24.31
C LYS A 87 8.36 -4.75 -22.85
N CYS A 88 9.07 -3.79 -22.30
CA CYS A 88 8.78 -3.23 -20.99
C CYS A 88 8.30 -1.78 -21.17
N PHE A 89 7.05 -1.51 -20.84
CA PHE A 89 6.48 -0.16 -20.86
C PHE A 89 6.70 0.50 -19.51
N ILE A 90 7.47 1.60 -19.50
CA ILE A 90 7.93 2.26 -18.29
C ILE A 90 7.07 3.49 -18.02
N TYR A 91 6.56 3.57 -16.79
CA TYR A 91 5.84 4.73 -16.27
C TYR A 91 6.50 5.25 -15.00
N ASP A 92 6.34 6.54 -14.76
CA ASP A 92 6.77 7.17 -13.52
C ASP A 92 5.65 7.09 -12.49
N SER A 93 5.93 6.53 -11.32
CA SER A 93 4.94 6.43 -10.24
C SER A 93 4.45 7.81 -9.76
N ILE A 94 5.31 8.84 -9.86
CA ILE A 94 4.97 10.21 -9.45
C ILE A 94 3.83 10.80 -10.29
N ASP A 95 3.68 10.39 -11.56
CA ASP A 95 2.59 10.86 -12.43
C ASP A 95 1.20 10.39 -11.93
N TYR A 96 1.16 9.43 -11.01
CA TYR A 96 -0.06 8.85 -10.43
C TYR A 96 -0.18 9.11 -8.92
N ILE A 97 0.59 10.06 -8.39
CA ILE A 97 0.69 10.29 -6.94
C ILE A 97 -0.65 10.63 -6.28
N ASP A 98 -1.53 11.34 -6.98
CA ASP A 98 -2.87 11.67 -6.47
C ASP A 98 -3.68 10.40 -6.19
N MET A 99 -3.62 9.42 -7.09
CA MET A 99 -4.30 8.14 -6.91
C MET A 99 -3.61 7.26 -5.85
N ILE A 100 -2.29 7.33 -5.75
CA ILE A 100 -1.52 6.60 -4.74
C ILE A 100 -1.80 7.16 -3.33
N ASN A 101 -2.07 8.46 -3.20
CA ASN A 101 -2.42 9.11 -1.93
C ASN A 101 -3.91 8.95 -1.57
N ASP A 102 -4.80 8.75 -2.54
CA ASP A 102 -6.24 8.50 -2.33
C ASP A 102 -6.50 7.02 -1.93
N ILE A 103 -6.06 6.68 -0.73
CA ILE A 103 -6.09 5.32 -0.20
C ILE A 103 -7.51 4.80 -0.01
N GLU A 104 -8.42 5.66 0.48
CA GLU A 104 -9.82 5.31 0.73
C GLU A 104 -10.47 4.76 -0.55
N ARG A 105 -10.22 5.44 -1.68
CA ARG A 105 -10.78 5.07 -2.96
C ARG A 105 -10.09 3.89 -3.61
N TYR A 106 -8.75 3.83 -3.60
CA TYR A 106 -8.02 2.91 -4.48
C TYR A 106 -7.44 1.68 -3.78
N ALA A 107 -7.02 1.77 -2.51
CA ALA A 107 -6.30 0.65 -1.87
C ALA A 107 -7.19 -0.60 -1.65
N ASN A 108 -8.50 -0.39 -1.53
CA ASN A 108 -9.49 -1.45 -1.29
C ASN A 108 -10.09 -2.03 -2.59
N LEU A 109 -9.77 -1.47 -3.76
CA LEU A 109 -10.22 -2.02 -5.04
C LEU A 109 -9.60 -3.39 -5.30
N LYS A 110 -10.28 -4.24 -6.06
CA LYS A 110 -9.75 -5.51 -6.51
C LYS A 110 -8.84 -5.28 -7.73
N ALA A 111 -7.53 -5.43 -7.54
CA ALA A 111 -6.53 -5.15 -8.57
C ALA A 111 -6.79 -5.89 -9.91
N SER A 112 -7.32 -7.13 -9.89
CA SER A 112 -7.67 -7.88 -11.11
C SER A 112 -8.66 -7.17 -12.03
N ASP A 113 -9.52 -6.34 -11.46
CA ASP A 113 -10.59 -5.65 -12.18
C ASP A 113 -10.08 -4.32 -12.77
N GLY A 114 -8.95 -3.82 -12.25
CA GLY A 114 -8.40 -2.52 -12.60
C GLY A 114 -9.23 -1.37 -12.04
N ILE A 115 -8.96 -0.16 -12.52
CA ILE A 115 -9.74 1.04 -12.19
C ILE A 115 -10.67 1.34 -13.36
N LEU A 116 -11.98 1.43 -13.06
CA LEU A 116 -12.99 1.71 -14.07
C LEU A 116 -12.71 3.05 -14.77
N ASP A 117 -12.85 3.07 -16.10
CA ASP A 117 -12.61 4.22 -16.98
C ASP A 117 -11.20 4.84 -16.89
N PHE A 118 -10.24 4.13 -16.31
CA PHE A 118 -8.87 4.61 -16.24
C PHE A 118 -8.22 4.66 -17.61
N LYS A 119 -7.60 5.81 -17.92
CA LYS A 119 -6.81 6.02 -19.13
C LYS A 119 -5.35 6.14 -18.73
N ALA A 120 -4.52 5.23 -19.24
CA ALA A 120 -3.08 5.36 -19.09
C ALA A 120 -2.58 6.59 -19.86
N ASN A 121 -1.62 7.29 -19.27
CA ASN A 121 -0.77 8.20 -20.03
C ASN A 121 0.08 7.39 -21.02
N GLU A 122 0.80 8.06 -21.91
CA GLU A 122 1.83 7.36 -22.69
C GLU A 122 2.99 6.93 -21.78
N PRO A 123 3.60 5.75 -22.02
CA PRO A 123 4.83 5.36 -21.36
C PRO A 123 5.91 6.42 -21.56
N LYS A 124 6.72 6.66 -20.53
CA LYS A 124 7.88 7.56 -20.63
C LYS A 124 8.97 6.96 -21.52
N GLU A 125 9.07 5.64 -21.48
CA GLU A 125 10.06 4.86 -22.18
C GLU A 125 9.49 3.48 -22.48
N ILE A 126 9.93 2.88 -23.59
CA ILE A 126 9.61 1.51 -23.95
C ILE A 126 10.94 0.83 -24.24
N ILE A 127 11.28 -0.16 -23.42
CA ILE A 127 12.50 -0.94 -23.58
C ILE A 127 12.14 -2.24 -24.29
N GLU A 128 12.69 -2.45 -25.48
CA GLU A 128 12.65 -3.75 -26.15
C GLU A 128 13.73 -4.64 -25.56
N PHE A 129 13.40 -5.90 -25.26
CA PHE A 129 14.36 -6.85 -24.73
C PHE A 129 14.36 -8.16 -25.51
N ASN A 130 15.42 -8.94 -25.38
CA ASN A 130 15.47 -10.32 -25.86
C ASN A 130 16.27 -11.15 -24.87
N LEU A 131 15.55 -12.02 -24.13
CA LEU A 131 16.15 -12.85 -23.09
C LEU A 131 17.03 -13.98 -23.64
N SER A 132 17.00 -14.28 -24.94
CA SER A 132 17.80 -15.36 -25.52
C SER A 132 19.28 -15.00 -25.69
N ASN A 133 19.67 -13.73 -25.57
CA ASN A 133 21.08 -13.32 -25.71
C ASN A 133 21.43 -12.09 -24.87
N GLU A 134 22.71 -11.95 -24.47
CA GLU A 134 23.12 -10.86 -23.57
C GLU A 134 22.99 -9.45 -24.19
N LYS A 135 23.14 -9.30 -25.52
CA LYS A 135 22.97 -8.01 -26.18
C LYS A 135 21.53 -7.51 -26.04
N GLY A 136 20.55 -8.40 -26.19
CA GLY A 136 19.13 -8.12 -26.02
C GLY A 136 18.70 -7.86 -24.58
N LYS A 137 19.50 -8.26 -23.59
CA LYS A 137 19.23 -7.97 -22.17
C LYS A 137 19.85 -6.67 -21.68
N LYS A 138 20.80 -6.11 -22.44
CA LYS A 138 21.67 -5.03 -21.96
C LYS A 138 20.89 -3.83 -21.43
N GLU A 139 19.94 -3.31 -22.21
CA GLU A 139 19.18 -2.10 -21.88
C GLU A 139 18.29 -2.31 -20.65
N ILE A 140 17.54 -3.42 -20.60
CA ILE A 140 16.70 -3.73 -19.43
C ILE A 140 17.54 -4.00 -18.17
N LYS A 141 18.71 -4.64 -18.29
CA LYS A 141 19.68 -4.83 -17.19
C LYS A 141 20.20 -3.50 -16.66
N GLU A 142 20.60 -2.59 -17.55
CA GLU A 142 21.05 -1.25 -17.19
C GLU A 142 19.93 -0.47 -16.49
N PHE A 143 18.70 -0.56 -17.01
CA PHE A 143 17.53 0.07 -16.43
C PHE A 143 17.20 -0.44 -15.01
N VAL A 144 17.19 -1.75 -14.76
CA VAL A 144 16.83 -2.28 -13.42
C VAL A 144 17.90 -1.96 -12.36
N ARG A 145 19.17 -1.84 -12.77
CA ARG A 145 20.30 -1.49 -11.87
C ARG A 145 20.33 -0.02 -11.48
N GLU A 146 19.70 0.85 -12.26
CA GLU A 146 19.70 2.28 -12.00
C GLU A 146 19.04 2.58 -10.64
N LYS A 147 19.79 3.30 -9.78
CA LYS A 147 19.33 3.72 -8.47
C LYS A 147 18.37 4.89 -8.60
N ARG A 148 17.20 4.76 -7.98
CA ARG A 148 16.15 5.79 -8.00
C ARG A 148 15.68 6.04 -6.58
N ASN A 149 15.23 7.26 -6.34
CA ASN A 149 14.60 7.60 -5.07
C ASN A 149 13.14 7.17 -5.11
N SER A 150 12.65 6.66 -3.99
CA SER A 150 11.23 6.38 -3.82
C SER A 150 10.39 7.63 -4.01
N VAL A 151 9.15 7.45 -4.44
CA VAL A 151 8.19 8.57 -4.52
C VAL A 151 7.76 8.94 -3.11
N LYS A 152 7.77 10.25 -2.82
CA LYS A 152 7.28 10.77 -1.55
C LYS A 152 5.76 10.82 -1.53
N ILE A 153 5.18 10.40 -0.41
CA ILE A 153 3.73 10.40 -0.18
C ILE A 153 3.30 11.48 0.79
N GLU A 154 1.99 11.74 0.83
CA GLU A 154 1.36 12.58 1.85
C GLU A 154 0.81 11.72 2.99
N ILE A 155 1.11 12.12 4.23
CA ILE A 155 0.64 11.40 5.43
C ILE A 155 -0.79 11.81 5.78
N ASN A 156 -1.64 10.83 6.01
CA ASN A 156 -3.03 10.98 6.42
C ASN A 156 -3.48 9.83 7.36
N GLU A 157 -4.74 9.87 7.78
CA GLU A 157 -5.31 8.88 8.71
C GLU A 157 -5.32 7.44 8.19
N HIS A 158 -5.23 7.25 6.87
CA HIS A 158 -5.27 5.92 6.25
C HIS A 158 -3.89 5.28 6.07
N ASN A 159 -2.79 6.03 6.08
CA ASN A 159 -1.43 5.46 5.96
C ASN A 159 -0.53 5.65 7.19
N VAL A 160 -0.86 6.57 8.08
CA VAL A 160 0.01 6.91 9.23
C VAL A 160 0.35 5.68 10.08
N TYR A 161 -0.58 4.73 10.21
CA TYR A 161 -0.32 3.50 10.93
C TYR A 161 0.76 2.64 10.25
N GLY A 162 0.65 2.38 8.95
CA GLY A 162 1.66 1.64 8.19
C GLY A 162 3.04 2.30 8.29
N TRP A 163 3.09 3.62 8.10
CA TRP A 163 4.34 4.38 8.22
C TRP A 163 4.89 4.42 9.64
N SER A 164 4.05 4.31 10.68
CA SER A 164 4.53 4.16 12.07
C SER A 164 5.28 2.85 12.26
N GLN A 165 4.77 1.74 11.71
CA GLN A 165 5.44 0.44 11.78
C GLN A 165 6.77 0.49 11.05
N PHE A 166 6.78 1.03 9.82
CA PHE A 166 8.01 1.24 9.07
C PHE A 166 9.03 2.08 9.85
N TYR A 167 8.58 3.16 10.49
CA TYR A 167 9.45 3.99 11.32
C TYR A 167 10.04 3.19 12.48
N TYR A 168 9.22 2.49 13.27
CA TYR A 168 9.70 1.76 14.46
C TYR A 168 10.71 0.65 14.10
N GLU A 169 10.49 -0.05 12.99
CA GLU A 169 11.41 -1.09 12.50
C GLU A 169 12.75 -0.53 12.01
N ASN A 170 12.80 0.75 11.62
CA ASN A 170 13.96 1.33 10.94
C ASN A 170 14.60 2.54 11.67
N ALA A 171 13.99 3.03 12.76
CA ALA A 171 14.43 4.22 13.49
C ALA A 171 15.90 4.13 13.94
N THR A 172 16.30 2.97 14.47
CA THR A 172 17.65 2.74 15.00
C THR A 172 18.72 2.81 13.90
N LYS A 173 18.39 2.41 12.67
CA LYS A 173 19.29 2.51 11.50
C LYS A 173 19.62 3.97 11.17
N SER A 174 18.68 4.88 11.47
CA SER A 174 18.85 6.33 11.29
C SER A 174 19.27 7.04 12.59
N LYS A 175 19.70 6.30 13.63
CA LYS A 175 20.06 6.83 14.96
C LYS A 175 18.92 7.61 15.64
N GLN A 176 17.67 7.27 15.32
CA GLN A 176 16.48 7.81 15.96
C GLN A 176 15.90 6.81 16.98
N LYS A 177 15.11 7.32 17.92
CA LYS A 177 14.43 6.48 18.91
C LYS A 177 13.13 5.91 18.32
N PRO A 178 12.87 4.61 18.45
CA PRO A 178 11.59 4.01 18.07
C PRO A 178 10.52 4.34 19.12
N GLU A 179 10.10 5.61 19.18
CA GLU A 179 9.08 6.08 20.11
C GLU A 179 8.12 7.05 19.42
N LYS A 180 6.86 7.09 19.89
CA LYS A 180 5.79 7.89 19.28
C LYS A 180 6.14 9.37 19.14
N LYS A 181 6.72 9.98 20.18
CA LYS A 181 7.12 11.40 20.13
C LYS A 181 8.14 11.66 19.02
N ALA A 182 9.12 10.77 18.85
CA ALA A 182 10.12 10.89 17.80
C ALA A 182 9.52 10.65 16.41
N PHE A 183 8.59 9.69 16.28
CA PHE A 183 7.82 9.47 15.07
C PHE A 183 7.06 10.72 14.63
N PHE A 184 6.29 11.36 15.51
CA PHE A 184 5.57 12.60 15.18
C PHE A 184 6.50 13.77 14.79
N ASN A 185 7.65 13.89 15.46
CA ASN A 185 8.67 14.87 15.07
C ASN A 185 9.23 14.59 13.66
N GLU A 186 9.45 13.32 13.33
CA GLU A 186 9.89 12.89 12.00
C GLU A 186 8.80 13.15 10.95
N LEU A 187 7.52 12.93 11.24
CA LEU A 187 6.41 13.29 10.34
C LEU A 187 6.42 14.80 10.00
N LYS A 188 6.66 15.65 11.01
CA LYS A 188 6.71 17.11 10.85
C LYS A 188 7.95 17.59 10.11
N ASN A 189 9.08 16.92 10.29
CA ASN A 189 10.36 17.34 9.75
C ASN A 189 11.18 16.12 9.32
N PRO A 190 10.83 15.47 8.20
CA PRO A 190 11.39 14.18 7.82
C PRO A 190 12.86 14.34 7.42
N LYS A 191 13.76 13.94 8.33
CA LYS A 191 15.22 14.12 8.19
C LYS A 191 16.00 12.84 8.43
N GLY A 192 15.40 11.84 9.06
CA GLY A 192 15.99 10.55 9.36
C GLY A 192 15.32 9.44 8.58
N THR A 193 14.60 8.57 9.29
CA THR A 193 14.02 7.32 8.77
C THR A 193 13.02 7.53 7.63
N LEU A 194 12.25 8.62 7.65
CA LEU A 194 11.18 8.87 6.67
C LEU A 194 11.56 9.91 5.61
N ARG A 195 12.77 10.50 5.71
CA ARG A 195 13.27 11.57 4.82
C ARG A 195 13.03 11.32 3.34
N ASP A 196 13.26 10.09 2.89
CA ASP A 196 13.25 9.74 1.47
C ASP A 196 11.88 9.21 1.00
N TYR A 197 10.88 9.16 1.89
CA TYR A 197 9.61 8.48 1.63
C TYR A 197 8.37 9.35 1.83
N ILE A 198 8.44 10.41 2.61
CA ILE A 198 7.28 11.27 2.90
C ILE A 198 7.59 12.74 2.63
N ASN A 199 6.54 13.48 2.32
CA ASN A 199 6.53 14.93 2.47
C ASN A 199 6.26 15.30 3.92
N ALA A 200 6.70 16.50 4.32
CA ALA A 200 6.50 16.97 5.68
C ALA A 200 5.00 17.13 5.96
N TRP A 201 4.50 16.45 6.97
CA TRP A 201 3.08 16.45 7.31
C TRP A 201 2.64 17.77 7.94
N GLN A 202 1.67 18.43 7.33
CA GLN A 202 1.21 19.77 7.74
C GLN A 202 0.04 19.76 8.75
N GLY A 203 -0.51 18.59 9.09
CA GLY A 203 -1.69 18.44 9.97
C GLY A 203 -1.43 18.64 11.47
N GLN A 204 -2.31 18.14 12.33
CA GLN A 204 -2.16 18.17 13.79
C GLN A 204 -2.38 16.79 14.39
N GLU A 205 -1.82 16.49 15.56
CA GLU A 205 -1.98 15.16 16.18
C GLU A 205 -3.46 14.76 16.37
N LEU A 206 -4.35 15.74 16.52
CA LEU A 206 -5.80 15.53 16.60
C LEU A 206 -6.39 14.89 15.33
N ASP A 207 -5.75 15.01 14.17
CA ASP A 207 -6.16 14.35 12.93
C ASP A 207 -6.15 12.82 13.10
N PHE A 208 -5.33 12.31 14.02
CA PHE A 208 -5.22 10.87 14.29
C PHE A 208 -5.88 10.45 15.60
N LYS A 209 -6.72 11.32 16.22
CA LYS A 209 -7.30 11.08 17.56
C LYS A 209 -7.98 9.72 17.73
N TYR A 210 -8.55 9.16 16.66
CA TYR A 210 -9.23 7.86 16.69
C TYR A 210 -8.30 6.64 16.62
N ILE A 211 -7.05 6.85 16.20
CA ILE A 211 -6.04 5.79 16.02
C ILE A 211 -4.78 6.06 16.84
N MET A 212 -4.78 7.08 17.70
CA MET A 212 -3.60 7.49 18.48
C MET A 212 -2.99 6.36 19.31
N ASP A 213 -3.82 5.46 19.83
CA ASP A 213 -3.35 4.30 20.61
C ASP A 213 -2.63 3.26 19.75
N MET A 214 -3.06 3.11 18.49
CA MET A 214 -2.41 2.23 17.52
C MET A 214 -1.05 2.76 17.07
N LEU A 215 -0.80 4.06 17.22
CA LEU A 215 0.46 4.69 16.84
C LEU A 215 1.54 4.60 17.92
N ASN A 216 1.29 3.95 19.06
CA ASN A 216 2.34 3.68 20.05
C ASN A 216 3.35 2.64 19.51
N ASP A 217 4.59 2.70 20.00
CA ASP A 217 5.61 1.71 19.65
C ASP A 217 5.12 0.29 20.04
N PRO A 218 5.26 -0.73 19.15
CA PRO A 218 4.72 -2.07 19.38
C PRO A 218 5.09 -2.71 20.72
N LEU A 219 6.27 -2.40 21.30
CA LEU A 219 6.68 -2.93 22.61
C LEU A 219 5.91 -2.31 23.78
N THR A 220 5.45 -1.07 23.60
CA THR A 220 4.73 -0.29 24.62
C THR A 220 3.22 -0.26 24.38
N GLN A 221 2.77 -0.74 23.22
CA GLN A 221 1.36 -0.79 22.86
C GLN A 221 0.62 -1.68 23.86
N LYS A 222 -0.18 -1.06 24.72
CA LYS A 222 -1.07 -1.82 25.60
C LYS A 222 -2.07 -2.57 24.72
N LYS A 223 -2.20 -3.88 24.91
CA LYS A 223 -3.33 -4.67 24.37
C LYS A 223 -4.61 -4.29 25.12
N LEU A 224 -5.09 -3.07 24.90
CA LEU A 224 -6.39 -2.62 25.40
C LEU A 224 -7.45 -3.23 24.48
N GLY A 225 -8.35 -4.03 25.03
CA GLY A 225 -9.43 -4.69 24.29
C GLY A 225 -10.55 -3.75 23.81
N ALA A 226 -10.33 -2.44 23.83
CA ALA A 226 -11.30 -1.42 23.42
C ALA A 226 -10.71 -0.62 22.26
N PHE A 227 -11.23 -0.87 21.05
CA PHE A 227 -10.95 -0.06 19.88
C PHE A 227 -12.01 1.04 19.74
N TYR A 228 -11.65 2.15 19.08
CA TYR A 228 -12.61 3.20 18.75
C TYR A 228 -13.76 2.61 17.90
N THR A 229 -14.99 2.78 18.39
CA THR A 229 -16.20 2.47 17.63
C THR A 229 -16.77 3.78 17.09
N PRO A 230 -16.85 3.99 15.77
CA PRO A 230 -17.40 5.22 15.23
C PRO A 230 -18.81 5.50 15.75
N SER A 231 -19.11 6.77 15.98
CA SER A 231 -20.34 7.19 16.67
C SER A 231 -21.62 6.64 16.04
N HIS A 232 -21.66 6.48 14.72
CA HIS A 232 -22.80 5.88 14.03
C HIS A 232 -22.99 4.40 14.39
N TYR A 233 -21.92 3.61 14.40
CA TYR A 233 -21.96 2.21 14.82
C TYR A 233 -22.26 2.06 16.31
N ALA A 234 -21.71 2.94 17.15
CA ALA A 234 -22.00 2.95 18.58
C ALA A 234 -23.49 3.21 18.85
N LYS A 235 -24.08 4.20 18.14
CA LYS A 235 -25.51 4.50 18.20
C LYS A 235 -26.37 3.34 17.72
N LEU A 236 -26.07 2.82 16.52
CA LEU A 236 -26.81 1.69 15.95
C LEU A 236 -26.71 0.44 16.84
N GLY A 237 -25.52 0.14 17.36
CA GLY A 237 -25.32 -0.95 18.30
C GLY A 237 -26.14 -0.80 19.57
N ALA A 238 -26.18 0.42 20.14
CA ALA A 238 -27.01 0.71 21.31
C ALA A 238 -28.52 0.58 21.02
N GLU A 239 -28.98 1.01 19.84
CA GLU A 239 -30.37 0.87 19.40
C GLU A 239 -30.76 -0.61 19.25
N LEU A 240 -29.94 -1.41 18.56
CA LEU A 240 -30.16 -2.84 18.37
C LEU A 240 -30.19 -3.60 19.69
N VAL A 241 -29.34 -3.24 20.66
CA VAL A 241 -29.36 -3.81 22.01
C VAL A 241 -30.68 -3.46 22.73
N LYS A 242 -31.15 -2.21 22.64
CA LYS A 242 -32.45 -1.79 23.22
C LYS A 242 -33.61 -2.60 22.63
N GLU A 243 -33.64 -2.78 21.31
CA GLU A 243 -34.66 -3.59 20.63
C GLU A 243 -34.62 -5.07 21.04
N ALA A 244 -33.42 -5.65 21.15
CA ALA A 244 -33.25 -7.02 21.59
C ALA A 244 -33.77 -7.23 23.03
N ILE A 245 -33.47 -6.30 23.94
CA ILE A 245 -33.99 -6.31 25.32
C ILE A 245 -35.52 -6.22 25.33
N ASN A 246 -36.10 -5.33 24.52
CA ASN A 246 -37.56 -5.17 24.41
C ASN A 246 -38.24 -6.46 23.92
N ARG A 247 -37.66 -7.13 22.93
CA ARG A 247 -38.14 -8.42 22.42
C ARG A 247 -38.05 -9.53 23.46
N ALA A 248 -36.92 -9.63 24.17
CA ALA A 248 -36.68 -10.70 25.14
C ALA A 248 -37.55 -10.59 26.40
N MET A 249 -37.93 -9.37 26.83
CA MET A 249 -38.61 -9.14 28.11
C MET A 249 -40.12 -8.90 28.04
N GLY A 250 -40.77 -9.15 26.89
CA GLY A 250 -42.23 -9.20 26.78
C GLY A 250 -42.95 -8.01 27.41
N GLY A 251 -42.48 -6.79 27.16
CA GLY A 251 -43.17 -5.53 27.50
C GLY A 251 -43.33 -5.17 28.99
N GLY A 252 -42.83 -5.97 29.95
CA GLY A 252 -43.27 -5.85 31.35
C GLY A 252 -42.25 -5.45 32.44
N ARG A 253 -40.93 -5.50 32.20
CA ARG A 253 -39.92 -5.28 33.27
C ARG A 253 -38.86 -4.23 32.91
N TYR A 254 -39.31 -3.00 32.69
CA TYR A 254 -38.45 -1.88 32.24
C TYR A 254 -37.43 -1.34 33.26
N LYS A 255 -37.57 -1.62 34.56
CA LYS A 255 -36.96 -0.77 35.61
C LYS A 255 -35.58 -1.19 36.17
N ILE A 256 -35.08 -2.39 35.91
CA ILE A 256 -33.91 -2.91 36.65
C ILE A 256 -32.62 -3.00 35.80
N MET A 257 -32.68 -3.08 34.47
CA MET A 257 -31.47 -3.19 33.63
C MET A 257 -30.95 -1.86 33.03
N LEU A 258 -31.79 -0.82 32.90
CA LEU A 258 -31.39 0.43 32.25
C LEU A 258 -30.75 1.45 33.20
N SER A 259 -30.95 1.33 34.52
CA SER A 259 -30.32 2.22 35.51
C SER A 259 -28.79 2.06 35.58
N SER A 260 -28.26 0.94 35.11
CA SER A 260 -26.82 0.69 34.95
C SER A 260 -26.26 1.17 33.59
N ILE A 261 -27.12 1.51 32.62
CA ILE A 261 -26.71 2.00 31.29
C ILE A 261 -26.69 3.55 31.26
N ALA A 262 -27.52 4.22 32.05
CA ALA A 262 -27.51 5.69 32.15
C ALA A 262 -26.19 6.27 32.72
N VAL A 263 -25.33 5.44 33.32
CA VAL A 263 -24.00 5.85 33.80
C VAL A 263 -22.97 5.96 32.67
N LEU A 264 -23.27 5.43 31.47
CA LEU A 264 -22.36 5.46 30.31
C LEU A 264 -22.55 6.68 29.39
N GLU A 265 -23.61 7.47 29.54
CA GLU A 265 -23.80 8.70 28.75
C GLU A 265 -22.91 9.87 29.21
N VAL A 266 -22.19 9.74 30.33
CA VAL A 266 -21.30 10.79 30.86
C VAL A 266 -19.84 10.61 30.39
N VAL A 267 -19.53 9.53 29.67
CA VAL A 267 -18.18 9.29 29.13
C VAL A 267 -18.26 8.81 27.68
N ILE A 268 -18.67 9.71 26.78
CA ILE A 268 -18.43 9.64 25.33
C ILE A 268 -17.81 10.98 24.90
#